data_AF-A0A538PN70-F1
#
_entry.id   AF-A0A538PN70-F1
#
_cell.length_a   1.000
_cell.length_b   1.000
_cell.length_c   1.000
_cell.angle_alpha   90.00
_cell.angle_beta   90.00
_cell.angle_gamma   90.00
#
_symmetry.space_group_name_H-M   'P 1'
#
loop_
_entity.id
_entity.type
_entity.pdbx_description
1 polymer ?
#
loop_
_entity_poly.entity_id
_entity_poly.type
_entity_poly.pdbx_seq_one_letter_code
_entity_poly.pdbx_strand_id
1 'polypeptide(L)'
;MFESAELGHEIDKDRYETEVPELRTALLAAQYEVVKKQAFSVVILIAGVDGGGKGDTLNTLNEWMDPRHLQTNAIRPVNEGLEGRPPMWQFWRALPKKGGLAVFVGSWYTAPLLRRVYRETTTAELDQEIDDILRFERMLIDEGTLVLKFWLHLTKAQQRKRFKKLEKDARTAWRVGPTDWKHLAMYKKFQSTAQHLLRSTSTAAAPWLIVEGTDERYRNLTVGTAVLTALRALLDGRPEGRVLRAAPVEASSITRSPRTSTRTSSRACRAGSTWRLATSGSRSARWSRCSRARTPAARAARSGGSPRRSTPASTTSSRSRRRPTRTRRGRTCGGSGVRCRSVAGSQSSIGRGTGACWSSASRSSAASPAGRAHTVRSTPSRSS
;
A
#
# COMPACT_ATOMS: atom_id res chain seq x y z
N MET A 1 12.69 -15.97 7.26
CA MET A 1 11.42 -15.18 7.11
C MET A 1 11.33 -14.53 5.75
N PHE A 2 12.29 -13.67 5.34
CA PHE A 2 12.24 -13.06 4.02
C PHE A 2 12.72 -13.98 2.88
N GLU A 3 13.42 -15.08 3.19
CA GLU A 3 13.96 -16.03 2.20
C GLU A 3 12.88 -16.61 1.28
N SER A 4 11.66 -16.83 1.80
CA SER A 4 10.54 -17.31 0.99
C SER A 4 10.09 -16.32 -0.08
N ALA A 5 10.37 -15.03 0.10
CA ALA A 5 10.07 -13.97 -0.87
C ALA A 5 11.27 -13.63 -1.76
N GLU A 6 12.32 -14.45 -1.73
CA GLU A 6 13.53 -14.33 -2.58
C GLU A 6 13.68 -15.53 -3.53
N LEU A 7 12.64 -16.37 -3.65
CA LEU A 7 12.65 -17.58 -4.47
C LEU A 7 12.65 -17.29 -5.98
N GLY A 8 12.23 -16.10 -6.40
CA GLY A 8 12.19 -15.71 -7.81
C GLY A 8 10.90 -16.18 -8.49
N HIS A 9 9.75 -16.02 -7.84
CA HIS A 9 8.48 -16.35 -8.45
C HIS A 9 8.19 -15.40 -9.62
N GLU A 10 7.92 -15.97 -10.79
CA GLU A 10 7.57 -15.25 -12.01
C GLU A 10 6.29 -15.85 -12.60
N ILE A 11 5.44 -15.00 -13.17
CA ILE A 11 4.26 -15.44 -13.92
C ILE A 11 4.43 -15.06 -15.39
N ASP A 12 4.17 -16.01 -16.27
CA ASP A 12 4.20 -15.79 -17.71
C ASP A 12 3.11 -14.80 -18.15
N LYS A 13 3.35 -14.16 -19.29
CA LYS A 13 2.47 -13.09 -19.77
C LYS A 13 1.07 -13.63 -20.11
N ASP A 14 1.01 -14.79 -20.74
CA ASP A 14 -0.24 -15.33 -21.29
C ASP A 14 -1.18 -15.78 -20.16
N ARG A 15 -0.62 -16.41 -19.13
CA ARG A 15 -1.34 -16.73 -17.89
C ARG A 15 -1.84 -15.48 -17.19
N TYR A 16 -1.01 -14.44 -17.07
CA TYR A 16 -1.43 -13.19 -16.46
C TYR A 16 -2.60 -12.54 -17.22
N GLU A 17 -2.54 -12.50 -18.55
CA GLU A 17 -3.62 -11.94 -19.37
C GLU A 17 -4.91 -12.77 -19.32
N THR A 18 -4.79 -14.07 -19.01
CA THR A 18 -5.93 -14.98 -18.83
C THR A 18 -6.58 -14.86 -17.45
N GLU A 19 -5.80 -14.82 -16.37
CA GLU A 19 -6.32 -14.81 -15.00
C GLU A 19 -6.83 -13.43 -14.55
N VAL A 20 -6.24 -12.33 -15.05
CA VAL A 20 -6.58 -10.97 -14.61
C VAL A 20 -8.05 -10.60 -14.86
N PRO A 21 -8.65 -10.85 -16.04
CA PRO A 21 -10.06 -10.54 -16.28
C PRO A 21 -11.03 -11.23 -15.30
N GLU A 22 -10.77 -12.50 -14.99
CA GLU A 22 -11.57 -13.28 -14.04
C GLU A 22 -11.42 -12.72 -12.63
N LEU A 23 -10.18 -12.49 -12.19
CA LEU A 23 -9.87 -11.93 -10.88
C LEU A 23 -10.50 -10.53 -10.72
N ARG A 24 -10.41 -9.69 -11.75
CA ARG A 24 -10.99 -8.34 -11.76
C ARG A 24 -12.51 -8.39 -11.60
N THR A 25 -13.18 -9.26 -12.35
CA THR A 25 -14.64 -9.43 -12.29
C THR A 25 -15.05 -9.90 -10.89
N ALA A 26 -14.32 -10.87 -10.33
CA ALA A 26 -14.60 -11.38 -8.99
C ALA A 26 -14.35 -10.33 -7.89
N LEU A 27 -13.31 -9.50 -8.02
CA LEU A 27 -13.02 -8.39 -7.11
C LEU A 27 -14.11 -7.32 -7.15
N LEU A 28 -14.57 -6.92 -8.33
CA LEU A 28 -15.67 -5.97 -8.48
C LEU A 28 -16.98 -6.49 -7.86
N ALA A 29 -17.30 -7.76 -8.11
CA ALA A 29 -18.47 -8.40 -7.51
C ALA A 29 -18.37 -8.42 -5.97
N ALA A 30 -17.22 -8.80 -5.43
CA ALA A 30 -16.98 -8.80 -3.98
C ALA A 30 -17.04 -7.39 -3.39
N GLN A 31 -16.47 -6.39 -4.07
CA GLN A 31 -16.52 -5.00 -3.63
C GLN A 31 -17.96 -4.48 -3.59
N TYR A 32 -18.77 -4.78 -4.62
CA TYR A 32 -20.17 -4.36 -4.66
C TYR A 32 -20.99 -4.99 -3.52
N GLU A 33 -20.76 -6.28 -3.23
CA GLU A 33 -21.35 -6.97 -2.07
C GLU A 33 -20.99 -6.29 -0.74
N VAL A 34 -19.73 -5.89 -0.54
CA VAL A 34 -19.30 -5.14 0.65
C VAL A 34 -20.03 -3.81 0.79
N VAL A 35 -20.13 -3.06 -0.31
CA VAL A 35 -20.81 -1.76 -0.37
C VAL A 35 -22.31 -1.90 -0.10
N LYS A 36 -22.93 -2.98 -0.58
CA LYS A 36 -24.35 -3.28 -0.39
C LYS A 36 -24.66 -3.70 1.04
N LYS A 37 -23.86 -4.60 1.62
CA LYS A 37 -24.08 -5.12 2.99
C LYS A 37 -23.71 -4.11 4.08
N GLN A 38 -22.69 -3.28 3.84
CA GLN A 38 -22.17 -2.29 4.81
C GLN A 38 -21.89 -2.87 6.21
N ALA A 39 -21.57 -4.17 6.29
CA ALA A 39 -21.36 -4.85 7.56
C ALA A 39 -19.99 -4.54 8.17
N PHE A 40 -18.98 -4.33 7.32
CA PHE A 40 -17.59 -4.07 7.72
C PHE A 40 -16.93 -3.04 6.81
N SER A 41 -15.84 -2.45 7.28
CA SER A 41 -14.91 -1.64 6.49
C SER A 41 -13.65 -2.44 6.16
N VAL A 42 -12.92 -2.06 5.12
CA VAL A 42 -11.69 -2.75 4.71
C VAL A 42 -10.52 -1.77 4.64
N VAL A 43 -9.42 -2.12 5.28
CA VAL A 43 -8.18 -1.37 5.28
C VAL A 43 -7.07 -2.25 4.71
N ILE A 44 -6.45 -1.79 3.63
CA ILE A 44 -5.36 -2.48 2.93
C ILE A 44 -4.08 -1.68 3.14
N LEU A 45 -3.10 -2.25 3.83
CA LEU A 45 -1.79 -1.65 4.04
C LEU A 45 -0.78 -2.24 3.05
N ILE A 46 -0.17 -1.38 2.23
CA ILE A 46 0.90 -1.77 1.32
C ILE A 46 2.21 -1.16 1.84
N ALA A 47 2.97 -1.97 2.57
CA ALA A 47 4.32 -1.67 3.03
C ALA A 47 5.35 -2.46 2.22
N GLY A 48 6.63 -2.19 2.44
CA GLY A 48 7.71 -2.89 1.75
C GLY A 48 8.93 -2.02 1.49
N VAL A 49 9.95 -2.64 0.93
CA VAL A 49 11.20 -1.96 0.55
C VAL A 49 10.97 -0.93 -0.56
N ASP A 50 11.84 0.07 -0.64
CA ASP A 50 11.77 1.08 -1.69
C ASP A 50 12.03 0.46 -3.06
N GLY A 51 11.23 0.85 -4.06
CA GLY A 51 11.21 0.15 -5.33
C GLY A 51 10.50 -1.22 -5.32
N GLY A 52 9.93 -1.68 -4.21
CA GLY A 52 9.16 -2.94 -4.12
C GLY A 52 7.88 -3.01 -4.96
N GLY A 53 7.47 -1.90 -5.60
CA GLY A 53 6.24 -1.82 -6.38
C GLY A 53 5.01 -1.45 -5.56
N LYS A 54 5.18 -0.74 -4.43
CA LYS A 54 4.07 -0.28 -3.56
C LYS A 54 3.05 0.56 -4.34
N GLY A 55 3.53 1.59 -5.03
CA GLY A 55 2.69 2.46 -5.86
C GLY A 55 2.12 1.75 -7.10
N ASP A 56 2.89 0.85 -7.71
CA ASP A 56 2.40 0.08 -8.86
C ASP A 56 1.25 -0.85 -8.44
N THR A 57 1.36 -1.52 -7.29
CA THR A 57 0.30 -2.37 -6.72
C THR A 57 -0.95 -1.57 -6.39
N LEU A 58 -0.79 -0.39 -5.78
CA LEU A 58 -1.89 0.54 -5.52
C LEU A 58 -2.63 0.93 -6.81
N ASN A 59 -1.88 1.29 -7.86
CA ASN A 59 -2.46 1.65 -9.14
C ASN A 59 -3.21 0.48 -9.77
N THR A 60 -2.63 -0.72 -9.74
CA THR A 60 -3.30 -1.93 -10.22
C THR A 60 -4.60 -2.21 -9.48
N LEU A 61 -4.65 -2.07 -8.15
CA LEU A 61 -5.90 -2.23 -7.40
C LEU A 61 -6.94 -1.16 -7.77
N ASN A 62 -6.52 0.09 -7.98
CA ASN A 62 -7.40 1.16 -8.47
C ASN A 62 -7.92 0.92 -9.89
N GLU A 63 -7.14 0.25 -10.76
CA GLU A 63 -7.58 -0.14 -12.10
C GLU A 63 -8.57 -1.33 -12.07
N TRP A 64 -8.37 -2.26 -11.14
CA TRP A 64 -9.17 -3.48 -11.05
C TRP A 64 -10.50 -3.27 -10.32
N MET A 65 -10.54 -2.38 -9.33
CA MET A 65 -11.71 -2.13 -8.48
C MET A 65 -12.40 -0.80 -8.81
N ASP A 66 -13.63 -0.60 -8.34
CA ASP A 66 -14.35 0.66 -8.50
C ASP A 66 -13.74 1.75 -7.58
N PRO A 67 -13.20 2.85 -8.15
CA PRO A 67 -12.57 3.90 -7.37
C PRO A 67 -13.55 4.69 -6.48
N ARG A 68 -14.86 4.64 -6.74
CA ARG A 68 -15.87 5.32 -5.90
C ARG A 68 -15.94 4.75 -4.49
N HIS A 69 -15.56 3.48 -4.34
CA HIS A 69 -15.63 2.74 -3.09
C HIS A 69 -14.24 2.37 -2.54
N LEU A 70 -13.17 2.85 -3.20
CA LEU A 70 -11.78 2.59 -2.83
C LEU A 70 -11.03 3.91 -2.61
N GLN A 71 -10.84 4.27 -1.34
CA GLN A 71 -10.07 5.45 -0.95
C GLN A 71 -8.58 5.15 -1.03
N THR A 72 -7.81 6.04 -1.65
CA THR A 72 -6.35 5.93 -1.75
C THR A 72 -5.68 6.94 -0.81
N ASN A 73 -4.91 6.44 0.15
CA ASN A 73 -4.18 7.24 1.13
C ASN A 73 -2.67 7.05 0.96
N ALA A 74 -1.99 8.07 0.40
CA ALA A 74 -0.53 8.10 0.28
C ALA A 74 0.06 8.99 1.38
N ILE A 75 0.31 8.42 2.57
CA ILE A 75 0.74 9.18 3.74
C ILE A 75 2.27 9.17 3.81
N ARG A 76 2.86 10.37 3.79
CA ARG A 76 4.31 10.54 3.98
C ARG A 76 4.65 10.64 5.48
N PRO A 77 5.84 10.17 5.90
CA PRO A 77 6.36 10.45 7.24
C PRO A 77 6.39 11.96 7.45
N VAL A 78 5.86 12.41 8.57
CA VAL A 78 5.52 13.82 8.78
C VAL A 78 6.75 14.63 9.15
N ASN A 79 6.95 15.76 8.48
CA ASN A 79 7.80 16.86 8.95
C ASN A 79 6.96 18.07 9.43
N GLU A 80 5.72 18.24 8.95
CA GLU A 80 4.87 19.43 9.22
C GLU A 80 3.37 19.05 9.27
N GLY A 81 2.55 19.78 10.04
CA GLY A 81 1.07 19.66 10.02
C GLY A 81 0.42 18.73 11.05
N LEU A 82 1.22 18.09 11.92
CA LEU A 82 0.76 17.35 13.10
C LEU A 82 0.88 18.15 14.42
N GLU A 83 1.23 19.43 14.35
CA GLU A 83 1.40 20.29 15.53
C GLU A 83 0.17 20.23 16.45
N GLY A 84 0.40 19.86 17.72
CA GLY A 84 -0.66 19.71 18.73
C GLY A 84 -1.57 18.48 18.57
N ARG A 85 -1.24 17.53 17.69
CA ARG A 85 -2.03 16.31 17.44
C ARG A 85 -1.21 15.04 17.68
N PRO A 86 -1.81 13.96 18.20
CA PRO A 86 -1.12 12.69 18.34
C PRO A 86 -0.81 12.08 16.95
N PRO A 87 0.30 11.34 16.77
CA PRO A 87 0.69 10.78 15.48
C PRO A 87 -0.39 9.92 14.81
N MET A 88 -1.18 9.18 15.59
CA MET A 88 -2.23 8.31 15.08
C MET A 88 -3.43 9.06 14.47
N TRP A 89 -3.62 10.34 14.81
CA TRP A 89 -4.77 11.14 14.39
C TRP A 89 -4.97 11.20 12.87
N GLN A 90 -3.87 11.27 12.11
CA GLN A 90 -3.94 11.32 10.64
C GLN A 90 -4.50 10.02 10.05
N PHE A 91 -4.21 8.87 10.67
CA PHE A 91 -4.71 7.58 10.22
C PHE A 91 -6.19 7.44 10.57
N TRP A 92 -6.59 7.85 11.77
CA TRP A 92 -7.98 7.90 12.21
C TRP A 92 -8.89 8.65 11.24
N ARG A 93 -8.44 9.80 10.72
CA ARG A 93 -9.21 10.60 9.76
C ARG A 93 -9.31 9.98 8.37
N ALA A 94 -8.37 9.10 8.03
CA ALA A 94 -8.28 8.47 6.73
C ALA A 94 -8.97 7.10 6.68
N LEU A 95 -9.51 6.61 7.81
CA LEU A 95 -10.23 5.35 7.87
C LEU A 95 -11.53 5.41 7.06
N PRO A 96 -11.88 4.34 6.33
CA PRO A 96 -13.12 4.27 5.59
C PRO A 96 -14.30 3.99 6.51
N LYS A 97 -15.49 4.47 6.12
CA LYS A 97 -16.76 4.05 6.73
C LYS A 97 -17.07 2.58 6.42
N LYS A 98 -18.00 1.97 7.15
CA LYS A 98 -18.51 0.62 6.84
C LYS A 98 -19.04 0.56 5.39
N GLY A 99 -18.73 -0.52 4.68
CA GLY A 99 -18.96 -0.67 3.24
C GLY A 99 -17.93 0.03 2.35
N GLY A 100 -16.99 0.79 2.92
CA GLY A 100 -15.89 1.42 2.19
C GLY A 100 -14.58 0.64 2.33
N LEU A 101 -13.72 0.81 1.33
CA LEU A 101 -12.37 0.26 1.31
C LEU A 101 -11.36 1.41 1.28
N ALA A 102 -10.22 1.24 1.95
CA ALA A 102 -9.11 2.19 1.88
C ALA A 102 -7.77 1.48 1.71
N VAL A 103 -6.94 1.96 0.79
CA VAL A 103 -5.57 1.50 0.57
C VAL A 103 -4.59 2.53 1.09
N PHE A 104 -3.65 2.09 1.92
CA PHE A 104 -2.61 2.92 2.50
C PHE A 104 -1.25 2.57 1.91
N VAL A 105 -0.63 3.54 1.26
CA VAL A 105 0.79 3.52 0.91
C VAL A 105 1.49 4.52 1.82
N GLY A 106 2.23 3.98 2.78
CA GLY A 106 2.61 4.73 3.98
C GLY A 106 1.54 4.59 5.05
N SER A 107 1.90 3.92 6.13
CA SER A 107 0.99 3.50 7.20
C SER A 107 1.55 3.88 8.57
N TRP A 108 0.84 3.54 9.63
CA TRP A 108 1.30 3.72 11.01
C TRP A 108 2.61 3.00 11.33
N TYR A 109 3.05 2.07 10.47
CA TYR A 109 4.36 1.41 10.59
C TYR A 109 5.54 2.21 10.02
N THR A 110 5.29 3.19 9.14
CA THR A 110 6.36 3.83 8.37
C THR A 110 7.24 4.72 9.23
N ALA A 111 6.66 5.59 10.05
CA ALA A 111 7.42 6.51 10.90
C ALA A 111 8.24 5.78 11.99
N PRO A 112 7.67 4.84 12.78
CA PRO A 112 8.44 4.05 13.74
C PRO A 112 9.63 3.31 13.12
N LEU A 113 9.41 2.69 11.95
CA LEU A 113 10.45 1.98 11.21
C LEU A 113 11.58 2.91 10.77
N LEU A 114 11.25 4.07 10.19
CA LEU A 114 12.26 5.03 9.75
C LEU A 114 13.05 5.60 10.92
N ARG A 115 12.38 6.06 11.99
CA ARG A 115 13.05 6.60 13.18
C ARG A 115 14.04 5.59 13.77
N ARG A 116 13.65 4.31 13.85
CA ARG A 116 14.55 3.26 14.34
C ARG A 116 15.76 3.04 13.43
N VAL A 117 15.57 3.04 12.10
CA VAL A 117 16.65 2.86 11.12
C VAL A 117 17.63 4.04 11.16
N TYR A 118 17.12 5.26 11.29
CA TYR A 118 17.88 6.49 11.46
C TYR A 118 18.50 6.65 12.87
N ARG A 119 18.18 5.73 13.81
CA ARG A 119 18.64 5.75 15.20
C ARG A 119 18.16 6.96 15.99
N GLU A 120 17.00 7.49 15.62
CA GLU A 120 16.28 8.53 16.39
C GLU A 120 15.58 7.91 17.60
N THR A 121 15.24 6.63 17.54
CA THR A 121 14.68 5.85 18.64
C THR A 121 15.50 4.60 18.97
N THR A 122 15.41 4.19 20.22
CA THR A 122 15.90 2.92 20.74
C THR A 122 15.00 1.76 20.33
N THR A 123 15.46 0.52 20.53
CA THR A 123 14.61 -0.66 20.32
C THR A 123 13.43 -0.69 21.29
N ALA A 124 13.63 -0.29 22.55
CA ALA A 124 12.57 -0.27 23.56
C ALA A 124 11.46 0.75 23.23
N GLU A 125 11.82 1.93 22.72
CA GLU A 125 10.83 2.91 22.24
C GLU A 125 10.08 2.40 21.00
N LEU A 126 10.78 1.70 20.09
CA LEU A 126 10.09 1.03 18.97
C LEU A 126 9.10 -0.04 19.46
N ASP A 127 9.45 -0.81 20.49
CA ASP A 127 8.56 -1.83 21.06
C ASP A 127 7.31 -1.20 21.70
N GLN A 128 7.47 -0.07 22.39
CA GLN A 128 6.34 0.71 22.90
C GLN A 128 5.42 1.20 21.77
N GLU A 129 6.00 1.71 20.67
CA GLU A 129 5.22 2.13 19.50
C GLU A 129 4.54 0.95 18.79
N ILE A 130 5.16 -0.23 18.79
CA ILE A 130 4.55 -1.47 18.31
C ILE A 130 3.32 -1.82 19.16
N ASP A 131 3.42 -1.71 20.49
CA ASP A 131 2.28 -1.95 21.38
C ASP A 131 1.13 -0.97 21.11
N ASP A 132 1.44 0.30 20.87
CA ASP A 132 0.45 1.32 20.49
C ASP A 132 -0.25 0.96 19.17
N ILE A 133 0.52 0.50 18.17
CA ILE A 133 0.00 0.03 16.89
C ILE A 133 -0.92 -1.19 17.08
N LEU A 134 -0.50 -2.16 17.90
CA LEU A 134 -1.29 -3.35 18.17
C LEU A 134 -2.61 -3.03 18.85
N ARG A 135 -2.62 -2.08 19.81
CA ARG A 135 -3.87 -1.60 20.43
C ARG A 135 -4.78 -0.91 19.42
N PHE A 136 -4.21 -0.10 18.53
CA PHE A 136 -4.97 0.53 17.45
C PHE A 136 -5.59 -0.50 16.50
N GLU A 137 -4.81 -1.46 16.01
CA GLU A 137 -5.32 -2.52 15.12
C GLU A 137 -6.38 -3.38 15.80
N ARG A 138 -6.18 -3.75 17.07
CA ARG A 138 -7.16 -4.52 17.86
C ARG A 138 -8.51 -3.83 17.86
N MET A 139 -8.54 -2.55 18.21
CA MET A 139 -9.78 -1.78 18.27
C MET A 139 -10.45 -1.65 16.88
N LEU A 140 -9.69 -1.54 15.78
CA LEU A 140 -10.29 -1.57 14.43
C LEU A 140 -10.96 -2.92 14.14
N ILE A 141 -10.28 -4.02 14.49
CA ILE A 141 -10.73 -5.39 14.25
C ILE A 141 -11.98 -5.71 15.09
N ASP A 142 -12.01 -5.21 16.33
CA ASP A 142 -13.15 -5.38 17.25
C ASP A 142 -14.39 -4.62 16.74
N GLU A 143 -14.21 -3.47 16.09
CA GLU A 143 -15.29 -2.75 15.38
C GLU A 143 -15.69 -3.41 14.04
N GLY A 144 -15.05 -4.52 13.68
CA GLY A 144 -15.34 -5.31 12.48
C GLY A 144 -14.56 -4.90 11.24
N THR A 145 -13.53 -4.05 11.35
CA THR A 145 -12.68 -3.67 10.20
C THR A 145 -11.81 -4.85 9.77
N LEU A 146 -11.80 -5.16 8.47
CA LEU A 146 -10.85 -6.09 7.88
C LEU A 146 -9.52 -5.37 7.62
N VAL A 147 -8.45 -5.77 8.31
CA VAL A 147 -7.11 -5.20 8.13
C VAL A 147 -6.23 -6.18 7.36
N LEU A 148 -5.90 -5.84 6.12
CA LEU A 148 -5.03 -6.62 5.24
C LEU A 148 -3.65 -5.96 5.17
N LYS A 149 -2.59 -6.70 5.50
CA LYS A 149 -1.22 -6.14 5.57
C LYS A 149 -0.29 -6.85 4.60
N PHE A 150 0.28 -6.10 3.66
CA PHE A 150 1.18 -6.61 2.63
C PHE A 150 2.58 -6.00 2.78
N TRP A 151 3.60 -6.84 2.82
CA TRP A 151 5.00 -6.44 2.75
C TRP A 151 5.62 -6.87 1.43
N LEU A 152 5.88 -5.90 0.56
CA LEU A 152 6.56 -6.13 -0.71
C LEU A 152 8.06 -6.20 -0.50
N HIS A 153 8.65 -7.38 -0.73
CA HIS A 153 10.07 -7.64 -0.51
C HIS A 153 10.87 -7.67 -1.82
N LEU A 154 12.12 -7.19 -1.74
CA LEU A 154 13.13 -7.31 -2.79
C LEU A 154 14.50 -7.52 -2.13
N THR A 155 15.34 -8.34 -2.75
CA THR A 155 16.75 -8.42 -2.37
C THR A 155 17.46 -7.09 -2.64
N LYS A 156 18.55 -6.83 -1.92
CA LYS A 156 19.40 -5.64 -2.15
C LYS A 156 19.86 -5.52 -3.61
N ALA A 157 20.16 -6.66 -4.25
CA ALA A 157 20.63 -6.71 -5.63
C ALA A 157 19.51 -6.35 -6.62
N GLN A 158 18.30 -6.91 -6.44
CA GLN A 158 17.13 -6.60 -7.27
C GLN A 158 16.70 -5.14 -7.09
N GLN A 159 16.70 -4.63 -5.85
CA GLN A 159 16.40 -3.22 -5.55
C GLN A 159 17.36 -2.29 -6.30
N ARG A 160 18.68 -2.54 -6.21
CA ARG A 160 19.69 -1.77 -6.96
C ARG A 160 19.48 -1.83 -8.47
N LYS A 161 19.17 -3.03 -9.01
CA LYS A 161 18.90 -3.22 -10.44
C LYS A 161 17.69 -2.40 -10.88
N ARG A 162 16.62 -2.38 -10.08
CA ARG A 162 15.39 -1.63 -10.36
C ARG A 162 15.62 -0.12 -10.31
N PHE A 163 16.36 0.39 -9.32
CA PHE A 163 16.71 1.82 -9.26
C PHE A 163 17.47 2.28 -10.51
N LYS A 164 18.51 1.55 -10.92
CA LYS A 164 19.24 1.85 -12.15
C LYS A 164 18.35 1.82 -13.40
N LYS A 165 17.40 0.89 -13.46
CA LYS A 165 16.44 0.80 -14.58
C LYS A 165 15.53 2.03 -14.62
N LEU A 166 15.03 2.48 -13.47
CA LEU A 166 14.15 3.65 -13.36
C LEU A 166 14.90 4.95 -13.68
N GLU A 167 16.12 5.12 -13.19
CA GLU A 167 16.95 6.31 -13.49
C GLU A 167 17.30 6.44 -14.97
N LYS A 168 17.47 5.30 -15.67
CA LYS A 168 17.81 5.28 -17.09
C LYS A 168 16.67 5.78 -17.98
N ASP A 169 15.43 5.67 -17.54
CA ASP A 169 14.26 6.08 -18.32
C ASP A 169 13.75 7.45 -17.86
N ALA A 170 13.75 8.42 -18.79
CA ALA A 170 13.31 9.79 -18.54
C ALA A 170 11.88 9.88 -17.98
N ARG A 171 11.00 8.91 -18.29
CA ARG A 171 9.60 8.91 -17.80
C ARG A 171 9.47 8.45 -16.36
N THR A 172 10.43 7.68 -15.85
CA THR A 172 10.38 7.06 -14.53
C THR A 172 11.49 7.49 -13.58
N ALA A 173 12.48 8.25 -14.07
CA ALA A 173 13.61 8.75 -13.29
C ALA A 173 13.19 9.55 -12.04
N TRP A 174 12.09 10.31 -12.11
CA TRP A 174 11.56 11.07 -10.97
C TRP A 174 11.15 10.20 -9.77
N ARG A 175 10.96 8.90 -9.96
CA ARG A 175 10.57 7.94 -8.91
C ARG A 175 11.74 7.55 -7.99
N VAL A 176 12.97 7.86 -8.36
CA VAL A 176 14.18 7.52 -7.58
C VAL A 176 14.94 8.78 -7.27
N GLY A 177 15.13 9.06 -5.98
CA GLY A 177 15.87 10.20 -5.48
C GLY A 177 17.11 9.82 -4.67
N PRO A 178 17.89 10.82 -4.21
CA PRO A 178 19.07 10.59 -3.37
C PRO A 178 18.75 9.84 -2.06
N THR A 179 17.57 10.08 -1.49
CA THR A 179 17.10 9.41 -0.28
C THR A 179 16.94 7.90 -0.48
N ASP A 180 16.45 7.45 -1.65
CA ASP A 180 16.28 6.03 -1.95
C ASP A 180 17.63 5.30 -2.00
N TRP A 181 18.66 5.94 -2.57
CA TRP A 181 20.03 5.41 -2.56
C TRP A 181 20.62 5.36 -1.15
N LYS A 182 20.35 6.37 -0.31
CA LYS A 182 20.73 6.36 1.11
C LYS A 182 20.04 5.20 1.84
N HIS A 183 18.77 4.95 1.57
CA HIS A 183 18.04 3.81 2.15
C HIS A 183 18.63 2.47 1.71
N LEU A 184 18.96 2.32 0.42
CA LEU A 184 19.63 1.12 -0.11
C LEU A 184 21.01 0.88 0.53
N ALA A 185 21.77 1.94 0.83
CA ALA A 185 23.02 1.82 1.57
C ALA A 185 22.79 1.25 2.99
N MET A 186 21.67 1.62 3.62
CA MET A 186 21.24 1.14 4.94
C MET A 186 20.41 -0.15 4.90
N TYR A 187 20.38 -0.88 3.78
CA TYR A 187 19.52 -2.06 3.57
C TYR A 187 19.52 -3.07 4.73
N LYS A 188 20.69 -3.42 5.29
CA LYS A 188 20.78 -4.37 6.42
C LYS A 188 20.05 -3.87 7.67
N LYS A 189 20.10 -2.56 7.93
CA LYS A 189 19.36 -1.94 9.06
C LYS A 189 17.86 -1.94 8.80
N PHE A 190 17.45 -1.60 7.57
CA PHE A 190 16.04 -1.69 7.16
C PHE A 190 15.52 -3.11 7.29
N GLN A 191 16.25 -4.10 6.78
CA GLN A 191 15.88 -5.50 6.83
C GLN A 191 15.73 -5.99 8.27
N SER A 192 16.72 -5.77 9.13
CA SER A 192 16.65 -6.21 10.54
C SER A 192 15.53 -5.52 11.32
N THR A 193 15.35 -4.21 11.14
CA THR A 193 14.28 -3.44 11.80
C THR A 193 12.90 -3.87 11.32
N ALA A 194 12.73 -4.06 10.00
CA ALA A 194 11.49 -4.57 9.43
C ALA A 194 11.21 -5.99 9.95
N GLN A 195 12.21 -6.88 9.98
CA GLN A 195 12.02 -8.24 10.48
C GLN A 195 11.55 -8.28 11.93
N HIS A 196 12.05 -7.38 12.78
CA HIS A 196 11.59 -7.21 14.15
C HIS A 196 10.12 -6.76 14.17
N LEU A 197 9.82 -5.63 13.52
CA LEU A 197 8.48 -5.04 13.47
C LEU A 197 7.44 -6.02 12.90
N LEU A 198 7.72 -6.67 11.77
CA LEU A 198 6.78 -7.60 11.14
C LEU A 198 6.49 -8.82 12.04
N ARG A 199 7.50 -9.36 12.72
CA ARG A 199 7.29 -10.48 13.64
C ARG A 199 6.45 -10.10 14.84
N SER A 200 6.72 -8.95 15.44
CA SER A 200 5.97 -8.49 16.61
C SER A 200 4.53 -8.09 16.27
N THR A 201 4.24 -7.74 15.01
CA THR A 201 2.93 -7.19 14.61
C THR A 201 2.11 -8.13 13.73
N SER A 202 2.64 -9.30 13.37
CA SER A 202 1.90 -10.33 12.64
C SER A 202 1.03 -11.13 13.61
N THR A 203 -0.15 -10.60 13.94
CA THR A 203 -1.10 -11.27 14.84
C THR A 203 -2.00 -12.24 14.07
N ALA A 204 -2.67 -13.15 14.77
CA ALA A 204 -3.65 -14.05 14.16
C ALA A 204 -4.82 -13.30 13.49
N ALA A 205 -5.20 -12.13 14.02
CA ALA A 205 -6.33 -11.35 13.52
C ALA A 205 -5.96 -10.41 12.36
N ALA A 206 -4.68 -10.02 12.26
CA ALA A 206 -4.14 -9.24 11.15
C ALA A 206 -2.70 -9.72 10.86
N PRO A 207 -2.54 -10.82 10.11
CA PRO A 207 -1.21 -11.33 9.76
C PRO A 207 -0.56 -10.48 8.66
N TRP A 208 0.77 -10.51 8.61
CA TRP A 208 1.53 -9.93 7.50
C TRP A 208 1.69 -10.92 6.35
N LEU A 209 1.31 -10.50 5.15
CA LEU A 209 1.61 -11.23 3.93
C LEU A 209 2.88 -10.69 3.28
N ILE A 210 3.93 -11.49 3.25
CA ILE A 210 5.17 -11.15 2.55
C ILE A 210 5.01 -11.57 1.09
N VAL A 211 5.12 -10.61 0.18
CA VAL A 211 4.97 -10.82 -1.26
C VAL A 211 6.26 -10.44 -1.96
N GLU A 212 6.73 -11.31 -2.85
CA GLU A 212 7.88 -11.02 -3.69
C GLU A 212 7.54 -9.90 -4.69
N GLY A 213 8.34 -8.84 -4.71
CA GLY A 213 8.13 -7.68 -5.58
C GLY A 213 8.93 -7.71 -6.89
N THR A 214 9.65 -8.81 -7.16
CA THR A 214 10.58 -8.94 -8.31
C THR A 214 9.84 -8.88 -9.63
N ASP A 215 8.87 -9.78 -9.81
CA ASP A 215 7.98 -9.81 -10.95
C ASP A 215 6.68 -9.05 -10.65
N GLU A 216 6.26 -8.21 -11.58
CA GLU A 216 5.06 -7.37 -11.39
C GLU A 216 3.77 -8.19 -11.50
N ARG A 217 3.75 -9.21 -12.37
CA ARG A 217 2.57 -10.04 -12.63
C ARG A 217 2.28 -10.92 -11.42
N TYR A 218 3.32 -11.60 -10.92
CA TYR A 218 3.26 -12.38 -9.68
C TYR A 218 2.77 -11.53 -8.51
N ARG A 219 3.40 -10.37 -8.28
CA ARG A 219 3.02 -9.47 -7.19
C ARG A 219 1.54 -9.07 -7.28
N ASN A 220 1.11 -8.61 -8.46
CA ASN A 220 -0.24 -8.11 -8.67
C ASN A 220 -1.31 -9.21 -8.49
N LEU A 221 -1.10 -10.39 -9.09
CA LEU A 221 -2.02 -11.52 -8.93
C LEU A 221 -2.06 -12.02 -7.48
N THR A 222 -0.91 -12.10 -6.81
CA THR A 222 -0.85 -12.54 -5.40
C THR A 222 -1.62 -11.59 -4.49
N VAL A 223 -1.40 -10.27 -4.62
CA VAL A 223 -2.10 -9.28 -3.80
C VAL A 223 -3.59 -9.27 -4.12
N GLY A 224 -3.98 -9.23 -5.41
CA GLY A 224 -5.39 -9.22 -5.79
C GLY A 224 -6.15 -10.47 -5.35
N THR A 225 -5.54 -11.65 -5.49
CA THR A 225 -6.12 -12.93 -5.06
C THR A 225 -6.25 -12.97 -3.53
N ALA A 226 -5.25 -12.50 -2.80
CA ALA A 226 -5.29 -12.43 -1.34
C ALA A 226 -6.41 -11.49 -0.85
N VAL A 227 -6.57 -10.33 -1.49
CA VAL A 227 -7.67 -9.39 -1.21
C VAL A 227 -9.02 -10.06 -1.49
N LEU A 228 -9.21 -10.64 -2.68
CA LEU A 228 -10.45 -11.32 -3.04
C LEU A 228 -10.82 -12.44 -2.05
N THR A 229 -9.83 -13.27 -1.70
CA THR A 229 -10.02 -14.39 -0.77
C THR A 229 -10.50 -13.91 0.60
N ALA A 230 -9.86 -12.87 1.14
CA ALA A 230 -10.25 -12.29 2.42
C ALA A 230 -11.64 -11.66 2.39
N LEU A 231 -11.96 -10.91 1.32
CA LEU A 231 -13.29 -10.32 1.13
C LEU A 231 -14.38 -11.40 1.06
N ARG A 232 -14.17 -12.44 0.25
CA ARG A 232 -15.13 -13.55 0.09
C ARG A 232 -15.35 -14.27 1.40
N ALA A 233 -14.28 -14.64 2.10
CA ALA A 233 -14.40 -15.36 3.36
C ALA A 233 -15.19 -14.57 4.41
N LEU A 234 -15.00 -13.25 4.52
CA LEU A 234 -15.84 -12.42 5.40
C LEU A 234 -17.29 -12.27 4.91
N LEU A 235 -17.51 -12.11 3.60
CA LEU A 235 -18.85 -12.03 3.03
C LEU A 235 -19.67 -13.30 3.23
N ASP A 236 -19.00 -14.46 3.29
CA ASP A 236 -19.57 -15.78 3.56
C ASP A 236 -19.73 -16.07 5.06
N GLY A 237 -19.39 -15.12 5.94
CA GLY A 237 -19.48 -15.27 7.39
C GLY A 237 -18.41 -16.19 8.00
N ARG A 238 -17.33 -16.50 7.26
CA ARG A 238 -16.22 -17.33 7.76
C ARG A 238 -15.22 -16.44 8.51
N PRO A 239 -15.08 -16.58 9.84
CA PRO A 239 -14.16 -15.75 10.63
C PRO A 239 -12.69 -15.96 10.25
N GLU A 240 -12.37 -17.12 9.65
CA GLU A 240 -11.05 -17.43 9.09
C GLU A 240 -10.64 -16.48 7.95
N GLY A 241 -11.58 -15.76 7.33
CA GLY A 241 -11.32 -14.76 6.30
C GLY A 241 -10.48 -13.56 6.75
N ARG A 242 -10.32 -13.38 8.06
CA ARG A 242 -9.40 -12.36 8.63
C ARG A 242 -7.93 -12.80 8.54
N VAL A 243 -7.66 -14.09 8.27
CA VAL A 243 -6.31 -14.64 8.16
C VAL A 243 -5.88 -14.64 6.70
N LEU A 244 -5.00 -13.72 6.32
CA LEU A 244 -4.29 -13.81 5.05
C LEU A 244 -3.34 -15.01 5.10
N ARG A 245 -3.65 -16.05 4.32
CA ARG A 245 -2.69 -17.11 3.98
C ARG A 245 -2.19 -16.87 2.57
N ALA A 246 -0.88 -16.73 2.39
CA ALA A 246 -0.28 -16.93 1.08
C ALA A 246 -0.33 -18.42 0.80
N ALA A 247 -1.39 -18.89 0.15
CA ALA A 247 -1.16 -19.97 -0.79
C ALA A 247 -0.29 -19.35 -1.89
N PRO A 248 0.91 -19.88 -2.18
CA PRO A 248 1.65 -19.44 -3.37
C PRO A 248 0.68 -19.59 -4.54
N VAL A 249 0.43 -18.50 -5.28
CA VAL A 249 -0.16 -18.66 -6.61
C VAL A 249 0.83 -19.53 -7.33
N GLU A 250 0.48 -20.81 -7.57
CA GLU A 250 1.47 -21.81 -7.98
C GLU A 250 2.30 -21.25 -9.12
N ALA A 251 3.55 -20.89 -8.85
CA ALA A 251 4.45 -20.43 -9.88
C ALA A 251 4.65 -21.64 -10.77
N SER A 252 4.42 -21.49 -12.07
CA SER A 252 4.66 -22.54 -13.04
C SER A 252 6.10 -22.99 -12.85
N SER A 253 6.29 -24.13 -12.18
CA SER A 253 7.60 -24.76 -12.12
C SER A 253 7.97 -24.99 -13.57
N ILE A 254 9.01 -24.32 -14.04
CA ILE A 254 9.63 -24.66 -15.32
C ILE A 254 10.05 -26.12 -15.16
N THR A 255 9.21 -27.05 -15.61
CA THR A 255 9.57 -28.44 -15.77
C THR A 255 10.68 -28.41 -16.79
N ARG A 256 11.92 -28.40 -16.30
CA ARG A 256 13.10 -28.60 -17.14
C ARG A 256 12.95 -30.02 -17.66
N SER A 257 12.33 -30.15 -18.83
CA SER A 257 12.16 -31.41 -19.53
C SER A 257 13.52 -32.12 -19.51
N PRO A 258 13.59 -33.40 -19.09
CA PRO A 258 14.85 -34.12 -19.13
C PRO A 258 15.32 -34.07 -20.57
N ARG A 259 16.53 -33.52 -20.79
CA ARG A 259 17.20 -33.62 -22.08
C ARG A 259 17.23 -35.10 -22.44
N THR A 260 16.38 -35.50 -23.36
CA THR A 260 16.50 -36.77 -24.06
C THR A 260 17.83 -36.71 -24.79
N SER A 261 18.87 -37.27 -24.18
CA SER A 261 20.08 -37.61 -24.91
C SER A 261 19.65 -38.66 -25.92
N THR A 262 19.48 -38.28 -27.17
CA THR A 262 19.50 -39.20 -28.29
C THR A 262 20.90 -39.80 -28.34
N ARG A 263 21.08 -40.87 -27.56
CA ARG A 263 22.22 -41.75 -27.63
C ARG A 263 22.06 -42.54 -28.93
N THR A 264 22.67 -42.06 -30.00
CA THR A 264 22.79 -42.78 -31.27
C THR A 264 23.47 -44.11 -31.00
N SER A 265 22.69 -45.18 -30.85
CA SER A 265 23.19 -46.54 -30.82
C SER A 265 23.44 -46.97 -32.26
N SER A 266 24.67 -46.75 -32.75
CA SER A 266 25.17 -47.49 -33.90
C SER A 266 25.48 -48.91 -33.44
N ARG A 267 24.65 -49.87 -33.86
CA ARG A 267 25.00 -51.30 -33.80
C ARG A 267 24.80 -51.92 -35.17
N ALA A 268 25.92 -52.48 -35.64
CA ALA A 268 26.22 -52.99 -36.96
C ALA A 268 25.21 -53.99 -37.53
N CYS A 269 25.00 -53.88 -38.85
CA CYS A 269 24.83 -55.04 -39.72
C CYS A 269 25.93 -55.01 -40.79
N ARG A 270 26.66 -56.13 -40.88
CA ARG A 270 27.72 -56.42 -41.85
C ARG A 270 27.12 -56.69 -43.23
N ALA A 271 27.82 -56.30 -44.30
CA ALA A 271 28.26 -57.23 -45.36
C ALA A 271 28.93 -56.47 -46.52
N GLY A 272 30.13 -56.95 -46.91
CA GLY A 272 30.80 -56.73 -48.20
C GLY A 272 31.28 -55.30 -48.48
N SER A 273 32.41 -55.03 -49.10
CA SER A 273 33.45 -55.86 -49.69
C SER A 273 34.56 -54.88 -50.12
N THR A 274 35.80 -55.37 -50.06
CA THR A 274 36.95 -54.97 -50.88
C THR A 274 37.48 -53.52 -50.81
N TRP A 275 38.68 -53.47 -50.24
CA TRP A 275 39.72 -52.45 -50.35
C TRP A 275 40.02 -51.98 -51.78
N ARG A 276 40.31 -50.68 -51.94
CA ARG A 276 41.53 -50.24 -52.63
C ARG A 276 41.97 -48.83 -52.24
N LEU A 277 43.30 -48.73 -52.18
CA LEU A 277 44.17 -47.62 -51.79
C LEU A 277 44.20 -46.47 -52.80
N ALA A 278 44.53 -45.27 -52.32
CA ALA A 278 45.53 -44.34 -52.87
C ALA A 278 45.43 -43.00 -52.11
N THR A 279 46.42 -42.61 -51.28
CA THR A 279 47.51 -41.66 -51.63
C THR A 279 46.98 -40.39 -52.29
N SER A 280 47.24 -39.14 -51.88
CA SER A 280 48.41 -38.52 -51.25
C SER A 280 48.17 -37.00 -51.23
N GLY A 281 48.97 -36.25 -50.45
CA GLY A 281 49.38 -34.87 -50.81
C GLY A 281 48.42 -33.76 -50.39
N SER A 282 48.68 -33.01 -49.32
CA SER A 282 49.65 -31.90 -49.20
C SER A 282 49.13 -30.53 -49.67
N ARG A 283 49.30 -29.56 -48.75
CA ARG A 283 49.63 -28.13 -48.96
C ARG A 283 48.54 -27.15 -49.43
N SER A 284 48.13 -26.37 -48.42
CA SER A 284 48.28 -24.90 -48.30
C SER A 284 47.46 -23.93 -49.15
N ALA A 285 46.91 -22.97 -48.39
CA ALA A 285 46.73 -21.54 -48.69
C ALA A 285 45.66 -21.14 -49.70
N ARG A 286 44.71 -20.29 -49.28
CA ARG A 286 44.86 -18.82 -49.33
C ARG A 286 43.50 -18.15 -49.06
N TRP A 287 43.55 -17.07 -48.29
CA TRP A 287 42.44 -16.15 -48.06
C TRP A 287 42.24 -15.22 -49.27
N SER A 288 40.99 -14.99 -49.66
CA SER A 288 40.60 -13.88 -50.53
C SER A 288 39.22 -13.32 -50.13
N ARG A 289 39.19 -12.00 -49.93
CA ARG A 289 38.01 -11.14 -49.78
C ARG A 289 37.14 -11.19 -51.03
N CYS A 290 35.82 -11.03 -50.88
CA CYS A 290 34.98 -10.59 -51.98
C CYS A 290 33.89 -9.61 -51.50
N SER A 291 33.75 -8.54 -52.25
CA SER A 291 32.86 -7.38 -52.12
C SER A 291 31.54 -7.60 -52.86
N ARG A 292 30.45 -6.97 -52.39
CA ARG A 292 29.22 -6.64 -53.17
C ARG A 292 28.71 -5.30 -52.66
N ALA A 293 28.72 -4.22 -53.45
CA ALA A 293 27.86 -3.86 -54.60
C ALA A 293 26.51 -3.24 -54.17
N ARG A 294 26.14 -2.16 -54.87
CA ARG A 294 25.33 -1.01 -54.43
C ARG A 294 24.12 -0.83 -55.36
N THR A 295 22.96 -0.43 -54.78
CA THR A 295 21.86 0.42 -55.35
C THR A 295 20.99 -0.12 -56.51
N PRO A 296 19.76 0.41 -56.80
CA PRO A 296 19.32 1.81 -56.70
C PRO A 296 17.90 2.13 -56.19
N ALA A 297 17.64 3.44 -56.06
CA ALA A 297 16.39 4.11 -55.70
C ALA A 297 15.77 4.90 -56.87
N ALA A 298 14.45 5.08 -56.86
CA ALA A 298 13.58 6.17 -57.38
C ALA A 298 12.12 5.65 -57.31
N ARG A 299 11.02 6.37 -57.06
CA ARG A 299 10.60 7.73 -57.45
C ARG A 299 9.38 8.19 -56.60
N ALA A 300 9.09 9.49 -56.60
CA ALA A 300 8.07 10.18 -55.80
C ALA A 300 6.74 10.46 -56.54
N ALA A 301 5.65 10.74 -55.80
CA ALA A 301 4.50 11.53 -56.23
C ALA A 301 3.90 12.36 -55.06
N ARG A 302 3.50 13.60 -55.36
CA ARG A 302 3.01 14.67 -54.47
C ARG A 302 1.48 14.83 -54.57
N SER A 303 0.83 15.33 -53.51
CA SER A 303 -0.30 16.29 -53.60
C SER A 303 -0.70 16.92 -52.24
N GLY A 304 -0.95 18.25 -52.25
CA GLY A 304 -1.75 19.08 -51.31
C GLY A 304 -1.17 19.37 -49.91
N GLY A 305 -1.22 20.56 -49.29
CA GLY A 305 -1.75 21.90 -49.59
C GLY A 305 -1.43 22.84 -48.40
N SER A 306 -1.25 24.14 -48.66
CA SER A 306 -0.82 25.20 -47.72
C SER A 306 -1.83 25.54 -46.61
N PRO A 307 -1.40 26.32 -45.59
CA PRO A 307 -1.97 27.67 -45.49
C PRO A 307 -0.95 28.78 -45.17
N ARG A 308 -1.21 29.97 -45.71
CA ARG A 308 -0.63 31.27 -45.30
C ARG A 308 -1.73 32.08 -44.63
N ARG A 309 -1.45 32.74 -43.50
CA ARG A 309 -1.72 34.18 -43.34
C ARG A 309 -1.00 34.78 -42.13
N SER A 310 -0.66 36.04 -42.34
CA SER A 310 0.17 36.97 -41.60
C SER A 310 -0.57 37.71 -40.47
N THR A 311 0.24 38.20 -39.54
CA THR A 311 0.02 39.23 -38.50
C THR A 311 -0.51 40.57 -39.06
N PRO A 312 -1.03 41.47 -38.19
CA PRO A 312 -0.18 42.55 -37.66
C PRO A 312 -0.42 42.90 -36.17
N ALA A 313 0.45 43.79 -35.67
CA ALA A 313 0.66 44.19 -34.27
C ALA A 313 -0.11 45.47 -33.85
N SER A 314 -0.26 45.67 -32.53
CA SER A 314 -0.24 46.99 -31.86
C SER A 314 0.10 46.89 -30.36
N THR A 315 1.34 47.27 -30.07
CA THR A 315 1.87 48.21 -29.05
C THR A 315 1.13 48.58 -27.73
N THR A 316 1.93 48.55 -26.65
CA THR A 316 2.08 49.54 -25.54
C THR A 316 1.27 49.41 -24.24
N SER A 317 1.89 48.83 -23.20
CA SER A 317 2.51 49.56 -22.05
C SER A 317 2.49 48.75 -20.74
N SER A 318 3.53 49.00 -19.96
CA SER A 318 3.95 48.27 -18.77
C SER A 318 3.73 49.06 -17.48
N ARG A 319 3.63 48.33 -16.36
CA ARG A 319 3.99 48.70 -14.96
C ARG A 319 3.17 49.83 -14.29
N SER A 320 2.59 49.54 -13.12
CA SER A 320 3.30 49.59 -11.83
C SER A 320 2.41 49.14 -10.65
N ARG A 321 3.06 48.49 -9.67
CA ARG A 321 2.54 48.23 -8.32
C ARG A 321 2.73 49.49 -7.46
N ARG A 322 1.83 49.74 -6.50
CA ARG A 322 2.13 49.83 -5.04
C ARG A 322 0.95 50.39 -4.22
N ARG A 323 0.77 49.81 -3.03
CA ARG A 323 0.01 50.30 -1.87
C ARG A 323 0.42 51.73 -1.47
N PRO A 324 -0.38 52.40 -0.62
CA PRO A 324 0.07 52.49 0.79
C PRO A 324 -1.06 52.38 1.85
N THR A 325 -0.61 51.96 3.02
CA THR A 325 -1.24 52.00 4.35
C THR A 325 -1.02 53.35 5.04
N ARG A 326 -2.00 53.85 5.82
CA ARG A 326 -1.81 54.79 6.96
C ARG A 326 -3.13 54.87 7.76
N THR A 327 -3.31 54.16 8.87
CA THR A 327 -3.07 54.51 10.29
C THR A 327 -3.62 55.84 10.81
N ARG A 328 -4.57 55.68 11.75
CA ARG A 328 -4.71 56.27 13.10
C ARG A 328 -5.41 57.63 13.34
N ARG A 329 -6.38 57.52 14.28
CA ARG A 329 -6.79 58.40 15.40
C ARG A 329 -7.84 59.48 15.15
N GLY A 330 -8.97 59.32 15.83
CA GLY A 330 -9.92 60.36 16.23
C GLY A 330 -10.89 59.82 17.28
N ARG A 331 -10.63 60.14 18.56
CA ARG A 331 -11.59 60.21 19.69
C ARG A 331 -12.58 61.37 19.38
N THR A 332 -13.81 61.55 19.88
CA THR A 332 -14.55 61.19 21.11
C THR A 332 -15.98 61.78 21.01
N CYS A 333 -16.89 61.27 21.86
CA CYS A 333 -18.04 61.94 22.51
C CYS A 333 -19.42 62.06 21.82
N GLY A 334 -20.45 61.81 22.65
CA GLY A 334 -21.88 62.09 22.47
C GLY A 334 -22.69 60.85 22.09
N GLY A 335 -23.68 60.31 22.83
CA GLY A 335 -24.43 60.77 23.99
C GLY A 335 -25.82 60.12 23.93
N SER A 336 -26.36 59.71 25.10
CA SER A 336 -27.79 59.58 25.45
C SER A 336 -28.73 58.49 24.87
N GLY A 337 -29.54 57.90 25.77
CA GLY A 337 -30.87 57.29 25.53
C GLY A 337 -30.89 55.75 25.61
N VAL A 338 -31.08 55.08 26.74
CA VAL A 338 -32.29 54.92 27.59
C VAL A 338 -33.51 54.29 26.88
N ARG A 339 -33.82 53.07 27.37
CA ARG A 339 -35.12 52.35 27.52
C ARG A 339 -35.74 51.56 26.36
N CYS A 340 -35.94 50.29 26.73
CA CYS A 340 -36.93 49.33 26.26
C CYS A 340 -38.39 49.75 26.53
N ARG A 341 -39.30 49.35 25.64
CA ARG A 341 -40.67 48.81 25.86
C ARG A 341 -41.07 48.10 24.54
N SER A 342 -41.31 46.79 24.52
CA SER A 342 -42.55 46.07 24.84
C SER A 342 -43.77 46.53 24.04
N VAL A 343 -44.29 45.64 23.18
CA VAL A 343 -45.66 45.67 22.67
C VAL A 343 -46.26 44.27 22.87
N ALA A 344 -47.33 44.22 23.66
CA ALA A 344 -48.31 43.14 23.80
C ALA A 344 -49.25 43.13 22.57
N GLY A 345 -50.04 42.11 22.21
CA GLY A 345 -50.42 40.84 22.84
C GLY A 345 -51.65 40.24 22.12
N SER A 346 -52.27 39.23 22.77
CA SER A 346 -53.59 38.59 22.52
C SER A 346 -53.70 37.61 21.32
N GLN A 347 -54.39 36.46 21.34
CA GLN A 347 -55.25 35.72 22.30
C GLN A 347 -55.44 34.28 21.70
N SER A 348 -55.08 33.18 22.38
CA SER A 348 -55.92 32.22 23.16
C SER A 348 -57.11 31.49 22.48
N SER A 349 -57.02 30.15 22.36
CA SER A 349 -57.98 29.14 22.90
C SER A 349 -57.52 27.70 22.52
N ILE A 350 -57.10 26.86 23.48
CA ILE A 350 -57.82 25.81 24.24
C ILE A 350 -57.99 24.46 23.50
N GLY A 351 -57.36 23.42 24.06
CA GLY A 351 -57.57 22.00 23.80
C GLY A 351 -56.64 21.12 24.65
N ARG A 352 -57.15 20.63 25.78
CA ARG A 352 -56.44 19.90 26.86
C ARG A 352 -56.21 18.42 26.54
N GLY A 353 -55.18 17.82 27.16
CA GLY A 353 -55.14 16.36 27.39
C GLY A 353 -53.77 15.81 27.82
N THR A 354 -53.48 15.85 29.14
CA THR A 354 -52.75 14.85 29.98
C THR A 354 -51.52 14.14 29.36
N GLY A 355 -50.28 14.24 29.84
CA GLY A 355 -49.79 14.34 31.21
C GLY A 355 -49.31 12.96 31.72
N ALA A 356 -48.01 12.66 31.63
CA ALA A 356 -47.36 11.62 32.43
C ALA A 356 -45.84 11.87 32.55
N CYS A 357 -45.43 12.35 33.72
CA CYS A 357 -44.06 12.34 34.24
C CYS A 357 -43.56 10.91 34.44
N TRP A 358 -42.29 10.64 34.17
CA TRP A 358 -41.56 9.56 34.84
C TRP A 358 -40.38 10.15 35.61
N SER A 359 -40.57 10.24 36.92
CA SER A 359 -39.54 10.49 37.90
C SER A 359 -38.85 9.17 38.27
N SER A 360 -37.56 9.30 38.54
CA SER A 360 -36.73 8.42 39.34
C SER A 360 -37.42 7.84 40.57
N ALA A 361 -37.21 6.54 40.84
CA ALA A 361 -37.32 5.97 42.18
C ALA A 361 -36.32 4.82 42.36
N SER A 362 -35.35 5.09 43.22
CA SER A 362 -34.59 4.12 44.00
C SER A 362 -35.50 3.25 44.86
N ARG A 363 -35.08 2.01 45.14
CA ARG A 363 -35.60 1.21 46.24
C ARG A 363 -34.43 0.59 47.00
N SER A 364 -34.50 0.72 48.32
CA SER A 364 -33.50 0.30 49.29
C SER A 364 -34.02 -0.88 50.13
N SER A 365 -33.07 -1.71 50.57
CA SER A 365 -32.96 -2.39 51.89
C SER A 365 -33.85 -3.58 52.28
N ALA A 366 -33.19 -4.70 52.62
CA ALA A 366 -33.20 -5.48 53.88
C ALA A 366 -32.66 -6.91 53.57
N ALA A 367 -31.87 -7.65 54.35
CA ALA A 367 -31.48 -7.60 55.77
C ALA A 367 -30.16 -8.38 56.00
N SER A 368 -29.44 -8.03 57.06
CA SER A 368 -28.42 -8.83 57.78
C SER A 368 -29.10 -9.58 58.95
N PRO A 369 -28.53 -10.64 59.58
CA PRO A 369 -27.50 -10.42 60.63
C PRO A 369 -26.49 -11.57 60.94
N ALA A 370 -25.54 -11.21 61.82
CA ALA A 370 -24.67 -12.02 62.70
C ALA A 370 -23.41 -12.66 62.07
N GLY A 371 -22.20 -12.58 62.63
CA GLY A 371 -21.70 -12.02 63.88
C GLY A 371 -20.30 -12.61 64.22
N ARG A 372 -19.56 -11.93 65.11
CA ARG A 372 -18.25 -12.26 65.76
C ARG A 372 -17.00 -11.91 64.93
N ALA A 373 -16.22 -10.87 65.25
CA ALA A 373 -15.49 -10.49 66.48
C ALA A 373 -14.23 -11.34 66.76
N HIS A 374 -13.05 -10.74 66.50
CA HIS A 374 -11.84 -10.71 67.32
C HIS A 374 -10.88 -9.70 66.64
N THR A 375 -10.28 -8.71 67.29
CA THR A 375 -9.31 -8.94 68.38
C THR A 375 -7.94 -8.40 68.00
N VAL A 376 -7.74 -7.08 68.02
CA VAL A 376 -6.45 -6.37 67.85
C VAL A 376 -5.31 -7.00 68.67
N ARG A 377 -4.11 -7.14 68.08
CA ARG A 377 -2.84 -6.96 68.81
C ARG A 377 -1.66 -6.60 67.89
N SER A 378 -1.30 -5.32 67.91
CA SER A 378 0.04 -4.82 67.63
C SER A 378 0.80 -4.70 68.96
N THR A 379 2.09 -5.06 68.98
CA THR A 379 3.10 -4.58 69.95
C THR A 379 4.52 -4.97 69.47
N PRO A 380 5.58 -4.29 69.94
CA PRO A 380 6.79 -3.96 69.17
C PRO A 380 8.13 -4.40 69.81
N SER A 381 9.26 -3.89 69.27
CA SER A 381 10.65 -3.88 69.83
C SER A 381 11.45 -5.18 69.61
N ARG A 382 12.78 -5.24 69.51
CA ARG A 382 13.93 -4.31 69.51
C ARG A 382 15.17 -5.14 69.08
N SER A 383 16.16 -4.50 68.46
CA SER A 383 17.62 -4.77 68.48
C SER A 383 18.18 -6.22 68.53
N SER A 384 19.00 -6.57 67.56
CA SER A 384 20.42 -6.97 67.71
C SER A 384 21.16 -6.72 66.41
#